data_AF-A0A7C3FUF0-F1
#
_entry.id   AF-A0A7C3FUF0-F1
#
_cell.length_a   1.000
_cell.length_b   1.000
_cell.length_c   1.000
_cell.angle_alpha   90.00
_cell.angle_beta   90.00
_cell.angle_gamma   90.00
#
_symmetry.space_group_name_H-M   'P 1'
#
loop_
_entity.id
_entity.type
_entity.pdbx_description
1 polymer ?
#
loop_
_entity_poly.entity_id
_entity_poly.type
_entity_poly.pdbx_seq_one_letter_code
_entity_poly.pdbx_strand_id
1 'polypeptide(L)' 'MPFRMGPWEIALIVVIILIVFGVGKLPQVGGAIGKGIRSFRKGQQGVLDEDDEDEETEDEEEEKPKPRKKATAKKKVKK' A
#
# COMPACT_ATOMS: atom_id res chain seq x y z
N MET A 1 39.96 -12.69 -2.96
CA MET A 1 39.10 -12.47 -1.78
C MET A 1 37.67 -12.69 -2.24
N PRO A 2 36.99 -13.76 -1.82
CA PRO A 2 35.73 -14.13 -2.44
C PRO A 2 34.63 -13.17 -1.99
N PHE A 3 34.03 -12.53 -2.98
CA PHE A 3 32.77 -11.79 -2.90
C PHE A 3 31.74 -12.70 -2.25
N ARG A 4 31.56 -12.50 -0.94
CA ARG A 4 30.41 -13.05 -0.24
C ARG A 4 29.24 -12.33 -0.88
N MET A 5 28.54 -12.99 -1.81
CA MET A 5 27.21 -12.60 -2.27
C MET A 5 26.33 -12.50 -1.03
N GLY A 6 26.45 -11.36 -0.38
CA GLY A 6 25.84 -11.05 0.89
C GLY A 6 24.73 -10.06 0.66
N PRO A 7 23.98 -9.75 1.72
CA PRO A 7 22.96 -8.71 1.68
C PRO A 7 23.47 -7.39 1.09
N TRP A 8 24.78 -7.13 1.17
CA TRP A 8 25.47 -5.97 0.61
C TRP A 8 25.38 -5.86 -0.92
N GLU A 9 25.54 -6.95 -1.67
CA GLU A 9 25.46 -6.91 -3.15
C GLU A 9 24.02 -6.63 -3.60
N ILE A 10 23.06 -7.28 -2.93
CA ILE A 10 21.63 -7.10 -3.20
C ILE A 10 21.22 -5.66 -2.86
N ALA A 11 21.69 -5.12 -1.73
CA ALA A 11 21.44 -3.74 -1.36
C ALA A 11 21.97 -2.76 -2.40
N LEU A 12 23.17 -2.98 -2.96
CA LEU A 12 23.73 -2.14 -4.02
C LEU A 12 22.84 -2.12 -5.27
N ILE A 13 22.34 -3.28 -5.70
CA ILE A 13 21.45 -3.40 -6.86
C ILE A 13 20.12 -2.69 -6.60
N VAL A 14 19.54 -2.89 -5.41
CA VAL A 14 18.29 -2.21 -5.00
C VAL A 14 18.48 -0.69 -5.03
N VAL A 15 19.61 -0.17 -4.54
CA VAL A 15 19.90 1.28 -4.59
C VAL A 15 19.92 1.80 -6.02
N ILE A 16 20.54 1.08 -6.96
CA ILE A 16 20.55 1.48 -8.38
C ILE A 16 19.13 1.53 -8.96
N ILE A 17 18.32 0.50 -8.68
CA ILE A 17 16.91 0.45 -9.10
C ILE A 17 16.12 1.61 -8.50
N LEU A 18 16.33 1.92 -7.21
CA LEU A 18 15.67 3.04 -6.54
C LEU A 18 16.05 4.41 -7.13
N ILE A 19 17.26 4.56 -7.66
CA ILE A 19 17.66 5.81 -8.34
C ILE A 19 16.93 5.94 -9.68
N VAL A 20 16.78 4.85 -10.42
CA VAL A 20 16.12 4.85 -11.74
C VAL A 20 14.60 4.98 -11.62
N PHE A 21 13.99 4.23 -10.71
CA PHE A 21 12.53 4.17 -10.54
C PHE A 21 11.98 5.13 -9.47
N GLY A 22 12.83 5.58 -8.54
CA GLY A 22 12.44 6.39 -7.38
C GLY A 22 11.96 5.55 -6.18
N VAL A 23 12.17 6.06 -4.97
CA VAL A 23 11.74 5.38 -3.71
C VAL A 23 10.22 5.31 -3.55
N GLY A 24 9.45 6.22 -4.16
CA GLY A 24 8.00 6.25 -4.07
C GLY A 24 7.28 5.23 -4.96
N LYS A 25 7.95 4.71 -6.01
CA LYS A 25 7.32 3.76 -6.94
C LYS A 25 7.34 2.32 -6.44
N LEU A 26 8.31 1.95 -5.60
CA LEU A 26 8.34 0.63 -4.97
C LEU A 26 7.11 0.33 -4.10
N PRO A 27 6.70 1.18 -3.14
CA PRO A 27 5.53 0.91 -2.31
C PRO A 27 4.23 0.93 -3.12
N GLN A 28 4.11 1.81 -4.12
CA GLN A 28 2.95 1.86 -5.01
C GLN A 28 2.77 0.54 -5.79
N VAL A 29 3.84 0.05 -6.42
CA VAL A 29 3.81 -1.22 -7.17
C VAL A 29 3.71 -2.43 -6.23
N GLY A 30 4.43 -2.41 -5.11
CA GLY A 30 4.39 -3.46 -4.10
C GLY A 30 3.01 -3.62 -3.45
N GLY A 31 2.29 -2.52 -3.21
CA GLY A 31 0.92 -2.54 -2.70
C GLY A 31 -0.06 -3.20 -3.67
N ALA A 32 0.01 -2.84 -4.96
CA ALA A 32 -0.82 -3.44 -6.01
C ALA A 32 -0.53 -4.94 -6.20
N ILE A 33 0.75 -5.31 -6.24
CA ILE A 33 1.18 -6.72 -6.33
C ILE A 33 0.78 -7.48 -5.06
N GLY A 34 0.92 -6.88 -3.88
CA GLY A 34 0.57 -7.49 -2.59
C GLY A 34 -0.92 -7.80 -2.50
N LYS A 35 -1.79 -6.86 -2.90
CA LYS A 35 -3.24 -7.08 -3.02
C LYS A 35 -3.54 -8.24 -3.97
N GLY A 36 -2.91 -8.27 -5.15
CA GLY A 36 -3.08 -9.36 -6.12
C GLY A 36 -2.63 -10.73 -5.60
N ILE A 37 -1.48 -10.81 -4.93
CA ILE A 37 -0.98 -12.05 -4.32
C ILE A 37 -1.89 -12.50 -3.17
N ARG A 38 -2.42 -11.56 -2.37
CA ARG A 38 -3.37 -11.85 -1.28
C ARG A 38 -4.66 -12.47 -1.85
N SER A 39 -5.23 -11.87 -2.89
CA SER A 39 -6.42 -12.40 -3.59
C SER A 39 -6.14 -13.74 -4.26
N PHE A 40 -4.98 -13.91 -4.89
CA PHE A 40 -4.56 -15.16 -5.51
C PHE A 40 -4.40 -16.27 -4.48
N ARG A 41 -3.82 -15.96 -3.31
CA ARG A 41 -3.69 -16.91 -2.21
C ARG A 41 -5.04 -17.25 -1.58
N LYS A 42 -5.93 -16.28 -1.37
CA LYS A 42 -7.30 -16.51 -0.88
C LYS A 42 -8.10 -17.40 -1.84
N GLY A 43 -7.92 -17.21 -3.16
CA GLY A 43 -8.52 -18.08 -4.19
C GLY A 43 -7.94 -19.49 -4.24
N GLN A 44 -6.62 -19.65 -4.05
CA GLN A 44 -5.98 -20.97 -4.01
C GLN A 44 -6.24 -21.75 -2.71
N GLN A 45 -6.36 -21.07 -1.58
CA GLN A 45 -6.57 -21.73 -0.28
C GLN A 45 -8.01 -22.17 -0.04
N GLY A 46 -8.95 -21.76 -0.90
CA GLY A 46 -10.34 -22.19 -0.88
C GLY A 46 -11.08 -21.68 0.35
N VAL A 47 -11.89 -20.63 0.15
CA VAL A 47 -13.02 -20.15 0.99
C VAL A 47 -13.17 -20.83 2.36
N LEU A 48 -12.21 -20.61 3.27
CA LEU A 48 -12.30 -21.10 4.66
C LEU A 48 -12.18 -19.98 5.69
N ASP A 49 -12.01 -18.74 5.22
CA ASP A 49 -11.90 -17.56 6.07
C ASP A 49 -12.67 -16.41 5.39
N GLU A 50 -13.99 -16.43 5.61
CA GLU A 50 -14.93 -15.42 5.11
C GLU A 50 -15.06 -14.21 6.07
N ASP A 51 -14.17 -14.09 7.07
CA ASP A 51 -14.28 -13.08 8.15
C ASP A 51 -13.06 -12.17 8.36
N ASP A 52 -12.02 -12.18 7.52
CA ASP A 52 -10.99 -11.13 7.56
C ASP A 52 -11.38 -9.98 6.62
N GLU A 53 -12.24 -9.15 7.20
CA GLU A 53 -12.49 -7.72 7.03
C GLU A 53 -11.83 -7.03 5.83
N ASP A 54 -12.71 -6.38 5.08
CA ASP A 54 -12.45 -5.33 4.11
C ASP A 54 -11.62 -4.18 4.72
N GLU A 55 -10.31 -4.34 4.87
CA GLU A 55 -9.44 -3.20 5.14
C GLU A 55 -9.07 -2.50 3.83
N GLU A 56 -9.87 -1.47 3.57
CA GLU A 56 -9.49 -0.23 2.89
C GLU A 56 -8.03 0.13 3.20
N THR A 57 -7.11 -0.29 2.34
CA THR A 57 -5.84 0.42 2.21
C THR A 57 -6.09 1.48 1.15
N GLU A 58 -6.67 2.59 1.63
CA GLU A 58 -6.60 3.90 1.03
C GLU A 58 -5.18 4.11 0.52
N ASP A 59 -5.08 4.40 -0.78
CA ASP A 59 -3.92 5.05 -1.38
C ASP A 59 -3.72 6.39 -0.65
N GLU A 60 -2.97 6.37 0.46
CA GLU A 60 -2.47 7.58 1.10
C GLU A 60 -1.24 8.05 0.32
N GLU A 61 -1.51 8.60 -0.87
CA GLU A 61 -0.56 9.45 -1.58
C GLU A 61 -0.52 10.79 -0.83
N GLU A 62 0.66 11.13 -0.30
CA GLU A 62 0.96 12.43 0.29
C GLU A 62 0.63 13.57 -0.68
N GLU A 63 -0.49 14.27 -0.46
CA GLU A 63 -0.63 15.69 -0.79
C GLU A 63 -1.34 16.44 0.36
N LYS A 64 -0.55 17.01 1.29
CA LYS A 64 -1.04 18.11 2.15
C LYS A 64 -1.13 19.39 1.30
N PRO A 65 -1.95 20.43 1.62
CA PRO A 65 -2.98 20.58 2.66
C PRO A 65 -4.33 21.17 2.14
N LYS A 66 -5.44 21.00 2.87
CA LYS A 66 -6.55 22.01 2.91
C LYS A 66 -7.56 21.73 4.05
N PRO A 67 -7.59 22.54 5.11
CA PRO A 67 -8.64 22.49 6.12
C PRO A 67 -9.79 23.39 5.66
N ARG A 68 -10.91 22.86 5.14
CA ARG A 68 -12.18 23.61 5.19
C ARG A 68 -13.42 22.82 4.76
N LYS A 69 -14.44 22.97 5.63
CA LYS A 69 -15.89 22.81 5.40
C LYS A 69 -16.31 21.34 5.39
N LYS A 70 -17.06 20.88 6.40
CA LYS A 70 -18.51 21.13 6.49
C LYS A 70 -19.01 21.01 7.94
N ALA A 71 -19.45 22.13 8.52
CA ALA A 71 -20.43 22.14 9.60
C ALA A 71 -21.51 23.19 9.27
N THR A 72 -22.26 22.92 8.20
CA THR A 72 -23.54 23.56 7.92
C THR A 72 -24.51 22.47 7.50
N ALA A 73 -25.22 21.89 8.47
CA ALA A 73 -26.40 21.06 8.23
C ALA A 73 -27.46 21.45 9.25
N LYS A 74 -28.20 22.52 8.92
CA LYS A 74 -29.51 22.81 9.50
C LYS A 74 -30.51 21.75 9.00
N LYS A 75 -31.15 21.00 9.92
CA LYS A 75 -32.54 20.46 9.78
C LYS A 75 -32.94 19.85 11.14
N LYS A 76 -33.49 20.61 12.10
CA LYS A 76 -34.93 20.92 12.31
C LYS A 76 -35.89 19.77 11.95
N VAL A 77 -36.54 19.21 12.98
CA VAL A 77 -37.97 18.79 13.13
C VAL A 77 -38.02 17.91 14.39
N LYS A 78 -38.93 17.98 15.36
CA LYS A 78 -40.04 18.86 15.80
C LYS A 78 -40.56 18.13 17.07
N LYS A 79 -40.46 18.75 18.24
CA LYS A 79 -41.61 19.23 19.03
C LYS A 79 -42.79 18.27 19.08
#